data_AF-A0AA41UFX3-F1
#
_entry.id   AF-A0AA41UFX3-F1
#
_cell.length_a   1.000
_cell.length_b   1.000
_cell.length_c   1.000
_cell.angle_alpha   90.00
_cell.angle_beta   90.00
_cell.angle_gamma   90.00
#
_symmetry.space_group_name_H-M   'P 1'
#
loop_
_entity.id
_entity.type
_entity.pdbx_description
1 polymer ?
#
loop_
_entity_poly.entity_id
_entity_poly.type
_entity_poly.pdbx_seq_one_letter_code
_entity_poly.pdbx_strand_id
1 'polypeptide(L)'
;MYFTDREPMDVPPPPTVDTAAKMFGTPVIGFLPQASLSELGVGTVGTSTNGSPSILESVAISYTLWRNPQDHDDPANFADVDGQERDSLEREPSKPLPDWMLEFRKLMRYPSLWEGVMTTRVIDTEGQTPESVLVAHTNHILMNTFREQRVLGEFPGNLDSPVTERHIQRVRVPLDGVRVPGLRIDSDPHVYSIGADLGDRILTAVVARDHLPYVTLAFQTRA
;
A
#
# COMPACT_ATOMS: atom_id res chain seq x y z
N MET A 1 -4.09 20.94 7.79
CA MET A 1 -2.83 20.64 8.52
C MET A 1 -3.16 20.67 10.00
N TYR A 2 -3.44 19.50 10.60
CA TYR A 2 -3.67 19.41 12.05
C TYR A 2 -2.28 19.35 12.71
N PHE A 3 -1.81 20.48 13.22
CA PHE A 3 -0.72 20.46 14.19
C PHE A 3 -1.34 20.04 15.52
N THR A 4 -1.17 18.79 15.90
CA THR A 4 -1.46 18.38 17.27
C THR A 4 -0.29 18.84 18.13
N ASP A 5 -0.55 19.65 19.16
CA ASP A 5 0.41 20.02 20.23
C ASP A 5 0.84 18.81 21.11
N ARG A 6 0.70 17.58 20.61
CA ARG A 6 1.12 16.38 21.33
C ARG A 6 2.63 16.29 21.28
N GLU A 7 3.23 16.08 22.45
CA GLU A 7 4.64 15.69 22.48
C GLU A 7 4.81 14.36 21.74
N PRO A 8 5.93 14.15 21.01
CA PRO A 8 6.14 12.92 20.24
C PRO A 8 5.94 11.64 21.06
N MET A 9 6.25 11.69 22.35
CA MET A 9 6.09 10.59 23.30
C MET A 9 4.63 10.19 23.58
N ASP A 10 3.68 11.10 23.36
CA ASP A 10 2.25 10.87 23.61
C ASP A 10 1.52 10.32 22.37
N VAL A 11 2.22 10.16 21.25
CA VAL A 11 1.64 9.62 20.03
C VAL A 11 1.60 8.09 20.11
N PRO A 12 0.40 7.47 20.12
CA PRO A 12 0.29 6.01 20.19
C PRO A 12 0.85 5.37 18.92
N PRO A 13 1.28 4.10 18.99
CA PRO A 13 1.69 3.37 17.78
C PRO A 13 0.53 3.27 16.79
N PRO A 14 0.84 3.23 15.47
CA PRO A 14 -0.18 2.99 14.46
C PRO A 14 -0.85 1.62 14.68
N PRO A 15 -2.11 1.44 14.24
CA PRO A 15 -2.79 0.15 14.33
C PRO A 15 -2.05 -0.92 13.54
N THR A 16 -2.14 -2.17 13.98
CA THR A 16 -1.70 -3.33 13.20
C THR A 16 -2.75 -3.68 12.14
N VAL A 17 -2.36 -4.49 11.14
CA VAL A 17 -3.31 -5.00 10.15
C VAL A 17 -4.45 -5.78 10.82
N ASP A 18 -4.19 -6.57 11.85
CA ASP A 18 -5.23 -7.34 12.55
C ASP A 18 -6.20 -6.41 13.30
N THR A 19 -5.70 -5.33 13.91
CA THR A 19 -6.58 -4.32 14.53
C THR A 19 -7.40 -3.59 13.46
N ALA A 20 -6.81 -3.25 12.32
CA ALA A 20 -7.53 -2.66 11.20
C ALA A 20 -8.59 -3.60 10.62
N ALA A 21 -8.30 -4.91 10.49
CA ALA A 21 -9.24 -5.92 10.04
C ALA A 21 -10.46 -6.05 10.97
N LYS A 22 -10.21 -6.05 12.29
CA LYS A 22 -11.29 -6.06 13.30
C LYS A 22 -12.17 -4.81 13.21
N MET A 23 -11.57 -3.64 13.04
CA MET A 23 -12.31 -2.38 12.85
C MET A 23 -13.06 -2.35 11.51
N PHE A 24 -12.47 -2.92 10.47
CA PHE A 24 -13.11 -3.04 9.17
C PHE A 24 -14.36 -3.88 9.32
N GLY A 25 -14.29 -5.03 9.99
CA GLY A 25 -15.43 -5.91 10.29
C GLY A 25 -15.70 -6.97 9.21
N THR A 26 -14.82 -7.08 8.21
CA THR A 26 -14.78 -8.15 7.22
C THR A 26 -13.33 -8.58 7.04
N PRO A 27 -13.07 -9.80 6.55
CA PRO A 27 -11.71 -10.24 6.32
C PRO A 27 -10.98 -9.32 5.34
N VAL A 28 -9.74 -8.96 5.67
CA VAL A 28 -8.86 -8.17 4.80
C VAL A 28 -7.93 -9.11 4.03
N ILE A 29 -7.50 -8.70 2.85
CA ILE A 29 -6.58 -9.46 2.02
C ILE A 29 -5.19 -8.82 2.09
N GLY A 30 -4.16 -9.65 2.23
CA GLY A 30 -2.76 -9.25 2.13
C GLY A 30 -1.98 -10.19 1.22
N PHE A 31 -0.72 -9.87 0.96
CA PHE A 31 0.19 -10.85 0.36
C PHE A 31 0.30 -12.10 1.23
N LEU A 32 0.44 -13.25 0.58
CA LEU A 32 0.86 -14.47 1.25
C LEU A 32 2.24 -14.23 1.91
N PRO A 33 2.46 -14.66 3.17
CA PRO A 33 3.72 -14.50 3.87
C PRO A 33 4.87 -15.02 3.03
N GLN A 34 5.87 -14.17 2.86
CA GLN A 34 7.05 -14.44 2.06
C GLN A 34 8.23 -13.70 2.65
N ALA A 35 9.42 -14.30 2.55
CA ALA A 35 10.61 -13.78 3.21
C ALA A 35 11.00 -12.38 2.72
N SER A 36 10.68 -12.05 1.46
CA SER A 36 10.99 -10.77 0.84
C SER A 36 10.07 -9.62 1.28
N LEU A 37 9.01 -9.87 2.06
CA LEU A 37 8.09 -8.82 2.50
C LEU A 37 7.88 -8.84 4.02
N SER A 38 7.90 -7.67 4.64
CA SER A 38 7.45 -7.47 6.02
C SER A 38 6.42 -6.36 6.07
N GLU A 39 5.42 -6.49 6.93
CA GLU A 39 4.40 -5.45 7.09
C GLU A 39 5.04 -4.15 7.61
N LEU A 40 4.80 -3.06 6.90
CA LEU A 40 5.28 -1.73 7.27
C LEU A 40 4.20 -0.95 8.03
N GLY A 41 2.93 -1.14 7.64
CA GLY A 41 1.82 -0.44 8.26
C GLY A 41 0.51 -0.63 7.52
N VAL A 42 -0.54 0.01 8.03
CA VAL A 42 -1.88 -0.05 7.47
C VAL A 42 -2.48 1.34 7.35
N GLY A 43 -3.01 1.67 6.18
CA GLY A 43 -3.85 2.83 5.92
C GLY A 43 -5.32 2.42 5.88
N THR A 44 -6.21 3.30 6.32
CA THR A 44 -7.65 3.08 6.22
C THR A 44 -8.33 4.31 5.63
N VAL A 45 -9.31 4.08 4.77
CA VAL A 45 -10.20 5.14 4.25
C VAL A 45 -11.61 4.79 4.68
N GLY A 46 -12.36 5.80 5.13
CA GLY A 46 -13.73 5.62 5.57
C GLY A 46 -14.51 6.93 5.57
N THR A 47 -15.82 6.80 5.58
CA THR A 47 -16.75 7.93 5.69
C THR A 47 -17.39 7.94 7.07
N SER A 48 -17.58 9.15 7.62
CA SER A 48 -18.37 9.37 8.82
C SER A 48 -19.49 10.32 8.48
N THR A 49 -20.72 9.85 8.64
CA THR A 49 -21.93 10.69 8.61
C THR A 49 -22.23 11.13 10.02
N ASN A 50 -22.57 12.41 10.21
CA ASN A 50 -22.86 12.99 11.53
C ASN A 50 -23.82 12.10 12.35
N GLY A 51 -23.34 11.59 13.49
CA GLY A 51 -24.10 10.76 14.42
C GLY A 51 -24.08 9.25 14.17
N SER A 52 -23.45 8.78 13.09
CA SER A 52 -23.24 7.35 12.82
C SER A 52 -21.78 6.93 13.04
N PRO A 53 -21.51 5.67 13.44
CA PRO A 53 -20.15 5.14 13.47
C PRO A 53 -19.48 5.31 12.10
N SER A 54 -18.19 5.65 12.10
CA SER A 54 -17.39 5.69 10.87
C SER A 54 -17.40 4.32 10.21
N ILE A 55 -17.72 4.26 8.92
CA ILE A 55 -17.65 3.03 8.13
C ILE A 55 -16.34 3.07 7.37
N LEU A 56 -15.45 2.14 7.67
CA LEU A 56 -14.24 1.93 6.89
C LEU A 56 -14.62 1.31 5.55
N GLU A 57 -14.26 1.99 4.46
CA GLU A 57 -14.55 1.60 3.08
C GLU A 57 -13.43 0.75 2.51
N SER A 58 -12.18 1.07 2.87
CA SER A 58 -11.00 0.30 2.46
C SER A 58 -9.91 0.23 3.52
N VAL A 59 -9.13 -0.84 3.45
CA VAL A 59 -7.92 -1.08 4.24
C VAL A 59 -6.77 -1.36 3.27
N ALA A 60 -5.70 -0.57 3.36
CA ALA A 60 -4.51 -0.71 2.54
C ALA A 60 -3.32 -1.13 3.41
N ILE A 61 -2.59 -2.16 2.99
CA ILE A 61 -1.41 -2.68 3.70
C ILE A 61 -0.16 -2.26 2.93
N SER A 62 0.76 -1.62 3.64
CA SER A 62 2.09 -1.28 3.15
C SER A 62 3.11 -2.34 3.59
N TYR A 63 4.12 -2.59 2.76
CA TYR A 63 5.17 -3.56 3.06
C TYR A 63 6.56 -2.96 2.88
N THR A 64 7.50 -3.37 3.71
CA THR A 64 8.94 -3.24 3.45
C THR A 64 9.38 -4.38 2.54
N LEU A 65 10.21 -4.07 1.55
CA LEU A 65 10.78 -5.03 0.63
C LEU A 65 12.23 -5.38 1.02
N TRP A 66 12.50 -6.69 1.13
CA TRP A 66 13.83 -7.25 1.33
C TRP A 66 14.28 -7.95 0.04
N ARG A 67 15.20 -7.31 -0.70
CA ARG A 67 15.84 -7.88 -1.90
C ARG A 67 16.78 -9.05 -1.55
N ASN A 68 17.43 -8.99 -0.38
CA ASN A 68 18.12 -10.09 0.27
C ASN A 68 17.49 -10.35 1.66
N PRO A 69 16.52 -11.27 1.77
CA PRO A 69 15.81 -11.53 3.03
C PRO A 69 16.61 -12.37 4.05
N GLN A 70 17.79 -12.88 3.69
CA GLN A 70 18.64 -13.63 4.64
C GLN A 70 19.54 -12.71 5.47
N ASP A 71 19.75 -11.48 5.01
CA ASP A 71 20.54 -10.46 5.69
C ASP A 71 19.88 -9.10 5.45
N HIS A 72 19.12 -8.61 6.44
CA HIS A 72 18.38 -7.36 6.32
C HIS A 72 19.29 -6.13 6.25
N ASP A 73 20.53 -6.23 6.74
CA ASP A 73 21.51 -5.14 6.70
C ASP A 73 22.32 -5.13 5.39
N ASP A 74 22.09 -6.09 4.48
CA ASP A 74 22.71 -6.14 3.16
C ASP A 74 22.41 -4.85 2.37
N PRO A 75 23.42 -4.17 1.79
CA PRO A 75 23.22 -2.97 0.98
C PRO A 75 22.21 -3.12 -0.16
N ALA A 76 22.01 -4.33 -0.69
CA ALA A 76 20.99 -4.63 -1.69
C ALA A 76 19.57 -4.34 -1.19
N ASN A 77 19.33 -4.31 0.12
CA ASN A 77 18.04 -3.96 0.69
C ASN A 77 17.79 -2.46 0.76
N PHE A 78 18.80 -1.60 0.65
CA PHE A 78 18.57 -0.17 0.79
C PHE A 78 17.84 0.43 -0.42
N ALA A 79 16.98 1.41 -0.15
CA ALA A 79 16.38 2.23 -1.18
C ALA A 79 17.45 3.11 -1.84
N ASP A 80 17.25 3.44 -3.12
CA ASP A 80 18.04 4.44 -3.82
C ASP A 80 17.61 5.84 -3.36
N VAL A 81 17.92 6.15 -2.10
CA VAL A 81 17.78 7.49 -1.52
C VAL A 81 19.04 8.30 -1.81
N ASP A 82 18.86 9.60 -2.06
CA ASP A 82 19.98 10.52 -2.21
C ASP A 82 20.78 10.65 -0.90
N GLY A 83 21.99 11.20 -0.98
CA GLY A 83 22.85 11.35 0.20
C GLY A 83 22.24 12.25 1.29
N GLN A 84 21.45 13.26 0.90
CA GLN A 84 20.87 14.22 1.84
C GLN A 84 19.71 13.59 2.64
N GLU A 85 18.88 12.79 1.98
CA GLU A 85 17.80 12.03 2.59
C GLU A 85 18.35 10.92 3.50
N ARG A 86 19.39 10.22 3.06
CA ARG A 86 20.11 9.24 3.91
C ARG A 86 20.68 9.90 5.16
N ASP A 87 21.40 11.00 5.03
CA ASP A 87 21.95 11.76 6.17
C ASP A 87 20.84 12.27 7.10
N SER A 88 19.71 12.69 6.52
CA SER A 88 18.54 13.13 7.28
C SER A 88 17.93 12.01 8.11
N LEU A 89 17.91 10.76 7.60
CA LEU A 89 17.41 9.56 8.30
C LEU A 89 18.40 9.02 9.35
N GLU A 90 19.70 9.26 9.16
CA GLU A 90 20.75 8.83 10.09
C GLU A 90 20.97 9.79 11.26
N ARG A 91 20.61 11.07 11.09
CA ARG A 91 20.72 12.06 12.17
C ARG A 91 19.93 11.64 13.41
N GLU A 92 20.49 11.88 14.59
CA GLU A 92 19.75 11.67 15.84
C GLU A 92 18.54 12.63 15.90
N PRO A 93 17.34 12.15 16.29
CA PRO A 93 16.19 13.01 16.48
C PRO A 93 16.48 14.12 17.50
N SER A 94 16.03 15.34 17.22
CA SER A 94 16.24 16.49 18.12
C SER A 94 15.45 16.40 19.43
N LYS A 95 14.49 15.48 19.50
CA LYS A 95 13.68 15.17 20.68
C LYS A 95 13.56 13.65 20.83
N PRO A 96 13.38 13.12 22.04
CA PRO A 96 13.05 11.71 22.23
C PRO A 96 11.82 11.31 21.40
N LEU A 97 11.90 10.16 20.77
CA LEU A 97 10.80 9.54 20.02
C LEU A 97 10.45 8.20 20.66
N PRO A 98 9.18 7.78 20.64
CA PRO A 98 8.80 6.41 20.98
C PRO A 98 9.56 5.38 20.15
N ASP A 99 9.79 4.19 20.72
CA ASP A 99 10.49 3.08 20.05
C ASP A 99 9.88 2.75 18.68
N TRP A 100 8.55 2.75 18.56
CA TRP A 100 7.88 2.45 17.30
C TRP A 100 8.21 3.48 16.20
N MET A 101 8.41 4.76 16.55
CA MET A 101 8.82 5.79 15.58
C MET A 101 10.29 5.62 15.18
N LEU A 102 11.14 5.19 16.11
CA LEU A 102 12.55 4.89 15.82
C LEU A 102 12.66 3.68 14.88
N GLU A 103 11.87 2.63 15.12
CA GLU A 103 11.80 1.49 14.21
C GLU A 103 11.24 1.88 12.84
N PHE A 104 10.17 2.67 12.78
CA PHE A 104 9.63 3.16 11.51
C PHE A 104 10.68 3.99 10.74
N ARG A 105 11.42 4.87 11.43
CA ARG A 105 12.53 5.65 10.84
C ARG A 105 13.65 4.77 10.29
N LYS A 106 13.98 3.65 10.95
CA LYS A 106 14.93 2.66 10.39
C LYS A 106 14.36 2.02 9.12
N LEU A 107 13.07 1.68 9.12
CA LEU A 107 12.42 1.06 7.98
C LEU A 107 12.33 1.96 6.73
N MET A 108 12.32 3.29 6.91
CA MET A 108 12.35 4.26 5.81
C MET A 108 13.62 4.20 4.93
N ARG A 109 14.67 3.49 5.36
CA ARG A 109 15.90 3.27 4.58
C ARG A 109 15.73 2.21 3.50
N TYR A 110 14.68 1.42 3.58
CA TYR A 110 14.41 0.28 2.71
C TYR A 110 13.28 0.62 1.74
N PRO A 111 13.25 0.03 0.53
CA PRO A 111 12.16 0.21 -0.41
C PRO A 111 10.87 -0.33 0.20
N SER A 112 9.77 0.33 -0.11
CA SER A 112 8.45 -0.10 0.34
C SER A 112 7.49 -0.30 -0.83
N LEU A 113 6.53 -1.21 -0.64
CA LEU A 113 5.31 -1.30 -1.40
C LEU A 113 4.26 -0.49 -0.63
N TRP A 114 4.29 0.82 -0.80
CA TRP A 114 3.34 1.72 -0.15
C TRP A 114 1.91 1.41 -0.62
N GLU A 115 1.01 1.09 0.31
CA GLU A 115 -0.36 0.66 0.02
C GLU A 115 -0.43 -0.45 -1.04
N GLY A 116 0.56 -1.36 -1.02
CA GLY A 116 0.77 -2.36 -2.07
C GLY A 116 -0.38 -3.35 -2.23
N VAL A 117 -1.19 -3.56 -1.19
CA VAL A 117 -2.42 -4.36 -1.24
C VAL A 117 -3.55 -3.59 -0.58
N MET A 118 -4.72 -3.55 -1.21
CA MET A 118 -5.90 -2.88 -0.69
C MET A 118 -7.10 -3.82 -0.76
N THR A 119 -7.88 -3.83 0.32
CA THR A 119 -9.20 -4.47 0.39
C THR A 119 -10.26 -3.39 0.49
N THR A 120 -11.15 -3.35 -0.47
CA THR A 120 -12.26 -2.37 -0.54
C THR A 120 -13.58 -3.10 -0.38
N ARG A 121 -14.47 -2.61 0.50
CA ARG A 121 -15.85 -3.13 0.60
C ARG A 121 -16.63 -2.76 -0.64
N VAL A 122 -17.45 -3.69 -1.12
CA VAL A 122 -18.47 -3.38 -2.11
C VAL A 122 -19.64 -2.70 -1.38
N ILE A 123 -19.81 -1.42 -1.61
CA ILE A 123 -20.95 -0.61 -1.21
C ILE A 123 -21.76 -0.42 -2.48
N ASP A 124 -23.06 -0.73 -2.45
CA ASP A 124 -23.98 -0.65 -3.60
C ASP A 124 -24.16 0.79 -4.08
N THR A 125 -23.11 1.30 -4.72
CA THR A 125 -22.95 2.65 -5.25
C THR A 125 -22.67 2.49 -6.73
N GLU A 126 -23.40 3.23 -7.55
CA GLU A 126 -23.16 3.25 -9.00
C GLU A 126 -21.70 3.63 -9.27
N GLY A 127 -20.95 2.70 -9.89
CA GLY A 127 -19.58 2.94 -10.34
C GLY A 127 -18.47 2.29 -9.50
N GLN A 128 -18.77 1.63 -8.37
CA GLN A 128 -17.78 0.84 -7.64
C GLN A 128 -17.67 -0.57 -8.21
N THR A 129 -16.85 -0.74 -9.25
CA THR A 129 -16.57 -2.04 -9.89
C THR A 129 -15.13 -2.48 -9.59
N PRO A 130 -14.81 -3.78 -9.69
CA PRO A 130 -13.43 -4.26 -9.58
C PRO A 130 -12.48 -3.55 -10.56
N GLU A 131 -12.96 -3.23 -11.77
CA GLU A 131 -12.22 -2.48 -12.78
C GLU A 131 -11.93 -1.04 -12.34
N SER A 132 -12.95 -0.31 -11.86
CA SER A 132 -12.79 1.10 -11.48
C SER A 132 -11.91 1.25 -10.25
N VAL A 133 -12.04 0.35 -9.26
CA VAL A 133 -11.19 0.32 -8.05
C VAL A 133 -9.74 -0.02 -8.39
N LEU A 134 -9.49 -0.97 -9.29
CA LEU A 134 -8.12 -1.29 -9.74
C LEU A 134 -7.45 -0.11 -10.46
N VAL A 135 -8.19 0.57 -11.34
CA VAL A 135 -7.69 1.77 -12.03
C VAL A 135 -7.40 2.90 -11.04
N ALA A 136 -8.31 3.15 -10.10
CA ALA A 136 -8.15 4.17 -9.08
C ALA A 136 -6.92 3.91 -8.20
N HIS A 137 -6.77 2.69 -7.68
CA HIS A 137 -5.61 2.30 -6.87
C HIS A 137 -4.30 2.40 -7.66
N THR A 138 -4.27 1.93 -8.91
CA THR A 138 -3.08 2.03 -9.76
C THR A 138 -2.66 3.47 -10.02
N ASN A 139 -3.61 4.34 -10.38
CA ASN A 139 -3.33 5.76 -10.61
C ASN A 139 -2.95 6.49 -9.31
N HIS A 140 -3.50 6.08 -8.16
CA HIS A 140 -3.09 6.60 -6.85
C HIS A 140 -1.61 6.32 -6.57
N ILE A 141 -1.14 5.09 -6.81
CA ILE A 141 0.27 4.74 -6.64
C ILE A 141 1.15 5.49 -7.65
N LEU A 142 0.76 5.57 -8.92
CA LEU A 142 1.51 6.34 -9.92
C LEU A 142 1.65 7.82 -9.54
N MET A 143 0.60 8.43 -9.00
CA MET A 143 0.60 9.84 -8.62
C MET A 143 1.45 10.14 -7.37
N ASN A 144 1.52 9.21 -6.42
CA ASN A 144 2.20 9.43 -5.15
C ASN A 144 3.63 8.86 -5.12
N THR A 145 3.84 7.64 -5.61
CA THR A 145 5.15 6.99 -5.60
C THR A 145 6.03 7.42 -6.77
N PHE A 146 5.44 7.64 -7.94
CA PHE A 146 6.17 8.02 -9.16
C PHE A 146 5.96 9.50 -9.53
N ARG A 147 5.75 10.35 -8.52
CA ARG A 147 5.38 11.75 -8.70
C ARG A 147 6.37 12.50 -9.60
N GLU A 148 7.66 12.32 -9.39
CA GLU A 148 8.71 13.00 -10.16
C GLU A 148 8.73 12.57 -11.64
N GLN A 149 8.37 11.31 -11.92
CA GLN A 149 8.37 10.75 -13.26
C GLN A 149 7.02 10.94 -13.98
N ARG A 150 5.92 11.11 -13.24
CA ARG A 150 4.55 11.00 -13.79
C ARG A 150 3.64 12.17 -13.53
N VAL A 151 3.96 13.11 -12.64
CA VAL A 151 3.04 14.21 -12.31
C VAL A 151 3.53 15.51 -12.95
N LEU A 152 2.68 16.09 -13.80
CA LEU A 152 2.93 17.35 -14.50
C LEU A 152 2.23 18.53 -13.81
N GLY A 153 2.90 19.67 -13.73
CA GLY A 153 2.37 20.92 -13.20
C GLY A 153 2.52 21.09 -11.69
N GLU A 154 1.95 22.16 -11.15
CA GLU A 154 2.00 22.49 -9.73
C GLU A 154 1.07 21.62 -8.89
N PHE A 155 1.34 21.51 -7.59
CA PHE A 155 0.55 20.70 -6.67
C PHE A 155 -0.96 21.05 -6.72
N PRO A 156 -1.87 20.07 -6.87
CA PRO A 156 -1.63 18.62 -6.76
C PRO A 156 -1.04 17.95 -8.01
N GLY A 157 -1.09 18.60 -9.18
CA GLY A 157 -0.57 18.14 -10.47
C GLY A 157 -1.53 17.24 -11.25
N ASN A 158 -1.16 16.88 -12.48
CA ASN A 158 -1.91 15.94 -13.34
C ASN A 158 -1.05 14.73 -13.68
N LEU A 159 -1.64 13.53 -13.62
CA LEU A 159 -0.94 12.31 -13.98
C LEU A 159 -0.76 12.22 -15.51
N ASP A 160 0.49 12.12 -15.97
CA ASP A 160 0.79 11.80 -17.36
C ASP A 160 0.42 10.34 -17.66
N SER A 161 -0.29 10.16 -18.77
CA SER A 161 -0.68 8.86 -19.32
C SER A 161 -1.32 7.92 -18.28
N PRO A 162 -2.44 8.33 -17.64
CA PRO A 162 -3.08 7.53 -16.60
C PRO A 162 -3.55 6.18 -17.14
N VAL A 163 -3.53 5.16 -16.28
CA VAL A 163 -4.19 3.90 -16.62
C VAL A 163 -5.70 4.09 -16.63
N THR A 164 -6.37 3.28 -17.43
CA THR A 164 -7.83 3.27 -17.65
C THR A 164 -8.26 1.83 -17.89
N GLU A 165 -9.56 1.55 -17.83
CA GLU A 165 -10.10 0.20 -17.93
C GLU A 165 -9.71 -0.53 -19.22
N ARG A 166 -9.40 0.20 -20.32
CA ARG A 166 -8.92 -0.40 -21.58
C ARG A 166 -7.61 -1.19 -21.44
N HIS A 167 -6.84 -0.94 -20.38
CA HIS A 167 -5.58 -1.62 -20.10
C HIS A 167 -5.77 -2.92 -19.30
N ILE A 168 -7.00 -3.19 -18.85
CA ILE A 168 -7.31 -4.34 -18.03
C ILE A 168 -7.39 -5.60 -18.89
N GLN A 169 -6.74 -6.65 -18.40
CA GLN A 169 -6.81 -8.00 -18.93
C GLN A 169 -7.43 -8.93 -17.88
N ARG A 170 -8.29 -9.86 -18.32
CA ARG A 170 -8.85 -10.90 -17.44
C ARG A 170 -7.80 -11.98 -17.20
N VAL A 171 -7.59 -12.33 -15.94
CA VAL A 171 -6.61 -13.32 -15.49
C VAL A 171 -7.17 -14.19 -14.35
N ARG A 172 -6.32 -15.08 -13.83
CA ARG A 172 -6.59 -15.84 -12.60
C ARG A 172 -5.63 -15.38 -11.52
N VAL A 173 -6.16 -15.07 -10.34
CA VAL A 173 -5.38 -14.55 -9.19
C VAL A 173 -5.26 -15.64 -8.12
N PRO A 174 -4.04 -15.96 -7.64
CA PRO A 174 -3.87 -16.88 -6.51
C PRO A 174 -4.31 -16.23 -5.20
N LEU A 175 -5.35 -16.77 -4.55
CA LEU A 175 -5.86 -16.34 -3.26
C LEU A 175 -6.20 -17.57 -2.42
N ASP A 176 -5.70 -17.66 -1.19
CA ASP A 176 -6.00 -18.77 -0.26
C ASP A 176 -5.73 -20.17 -0.87
N GLY A 177 -4.67 -20.27 -1.68
CA GLY A 177 -4.29 -21.51 -2.37
C GLY A 177 -5.16 -21.87 -3.59
N VAL A 178 -6.20 -21.09 -3.91
CA VAL A 178 -7.06 -21.29 -5.08
C VAL A 178 -6.87 -20.19 -6.12
N ARG A 179 -7.38 -20.40 -7.34
CA ARG A 179 -7.32 -19.43 -8.45
C ARG A 179 -8.69 -18.79 -8.69
N VAL A 180 -8.87 -17.54 -8.26
CA VAL A 180 -10.12 -16.78 -8.46
C VAL A 180 -10.10 -16.00 -9.77
N PRO A 181 -11.26 -15.69 -10.38
CA PRO A 181 -11.32 -14.71 -11.47
C PRO A 181 -10.73 -13.36 -11.03
N GLY A 182 -9.95 -12.73 -11.89
CA GLY A 182 -9.38 -11.42 -11.58
C GLY A 182 -8.98 -10.63 -12.80
N LEU A 183 -8.33 -9.52 -12.53
CA LEU A 183 -7.97 -8.46 -13.44
C LEU A 183 -6.47 -8.19 -13.32
N ARG A 184 -5.87 -7.74 -14.42
CA ARG A 184 -4.45 -7.36 -14.48
C ARG A 184 -4.27 -6.11 -15.31
N ILE A 185 -3.42 -5.20 -14.85
CA ILE A 185 -2.82 -4.14 -15.66
C ILE A 185 -1.32 -4.41 -15.73
N ASP A 186 -0.83 -4.73 -16.93
CA ASP A 186 0.57 -5.06 -17.22
C ASP A 186 1.11 -4.24 -18.40
N SER A 187 0.45 -3.13 -18.75
CA SER A 187 0.87 -2.26 -19.84
C SER A 187 1.56 -0.98 -19.39
N ASP A 188 1.42 -0.58 -18.12
CA ASP A 188 2.09 0.62 -17.61
C ASP A 188 3.59 0.33 -17.39
N PRO A 189 4.52 1.23 -17.74
CA PRO A 189 5.96 0.98 -17.61
C PRO A 189 6.50 0.99 -16.17
N HIS A 190 5.79 1.55 -15.19
CA HIS A 190 6.31 1.68 -13.81
C HIS A 190 5.68 0.68 -12.85
N VAL A 191 4.45 0.25 -13.11
CA VAL A 191 3.70 -0.62 -12.20
C VAL A 191 3.09 -1.83 -12.88
N TYR A 192 2.86 -2.85 -12.08
CA TYR A 192 2.03 -4.00 -12.40
C TYR A 192 0.93 -4.11 -11.35
N SER A 193 -0.31 -4.25 -11.81
CA SER A 193 -1.47 -4.25 -10.92
C SER A 193 -2.31 -5.51 -11.10
N ILE A 194 -2.86 -6.00 -9.99
CA ILE A 194 -3.82 -7.10 -9.94
C ILE A 194 -5.09 -6.63 -9.23
N GLY A 195 -6.25 -7.04 -9.73
CA GLY A 195 -7.51 -6.94 -9.01
C GLY A 195 -8.24 -8.28 -8.94
N ALA A 196 -9.09 -8.48 -7.96
CA ALA A 196 -10.04 -9.60 -7.92
C ALA A 196 -11.35 -9.18 -7.27
N ASP A 197 -12.44 -9.67 -7.85
CA ASP A 197 -13.78 -9.58 -7.28
C ASP A 197 -14.02 -10.77 -6.35
N LEU A 198 -14.29 -10.50 -5.08
CA LEU A 198 -14.57 -11.51 -4.07
C LEU A 198 -16.06 -11.52 -3.67
N GLY A 199 -16.90 -10.78 -4.39
CA GLY A 199 -18.35 -10.67 -4.17
C GLY A 199 -18.72 -9.55 -3.21
N ASP A 200 -18.28 -9.64 -1.95
CA ASP A 200 -18.57 -8.64 -0.90
C ASP A 200 -17.45 -7.59 -0.75
N ARG A 201 -16.31 -7.83 -1.39
CA ARG A 201 -15.11 -7.00 -1.34
C ARG A 201 -14.29 -7.15 -2.61
N ILE A 202 -13.47 -6.14 -2.88
CA ILE A 202 -12.56 -6.07 -4.00
C ILE A 202 -11.13 -6.08 -3.46
N LEU A 203 -10.32 -6.99 -3.97
CA LEU A 203 -8.87 -6.98 -3.79
C LEU A 203 -8.24 -6.15 -4.91
N THR A 204 -7.33 -5.24 -4.57
CA THR A 204 -6.39 -4.66 -5.53
C THR A 204 -4.97 -4.71 -4.97
N ALA A 205 -3.99 -4.90 -5.84
CA ALA A 205 -2.59 -4.87 -5.49
C ALA A 205 -1.79 -4.18 -6.60
N VAL A 206 -0.83 -3.36 -6.23
CA VAL A 206 0.01 -2.60 -7.17
C VAL A 206 1.45 -2.74 -6.72
N VAL A 207 2.31 -3.18 -7.63
CA VAL A 207 3.74 -3.42 -7.37
C VAL A 207 4.54 -2.65 -8.41
N ALA A 208 5.54 -1.88 -7.96
CA ALA A 208 6.51 -1.29 -8.86
C ALA A 208 7.22 -2.38 -9.67
N ARG A 209 7.44 -2.15 -10.96
CA ARG A 209 8.03 -3.17 -11.85
C ARG A 209 9.41 -3.61 -11.40
N ASP A 210 10.21 -2.70 -10.85
CA ASP A 210 11.55 -3.02 -10.37
C ASP A 210 11.54 -3.89 -9.10
N HIS A 211 10.42 -3.93 -8.38
CA HIS A 211 10.23 -4.78 -7.20
C HIS A 211 9.64 -6.16 -7.53
N LEU A 212 8.99 -6.28 -8.70
CA LEU A 212 8.29 -7.48 -9.16
C LEU A 212 9.13 -8.77 -9.12
N PRO A 213 10.44 -8.76 -9.47
CA PRO A 213 11.29 -9.95 -9.37
C PRO A 213 11.43 -10.54 -7.95
N TYR A 214 11.17 -9.74 -6.92
CA TYR A 214 11.31 -10.11 -5.51
C TYR A 214 9.97 -10.46 -4.85
N VAL A 215 8.85 -10.26 -5.55
CA VAL A 215 7.51 -10.36 -4.97
C VAL A 215 6.75 -11.51 -5.61
N THR A 216 6.33 -12.45 -4.77
CA THR A 216 5.37 -13.48 -5.15
C THR A 216 3.96 -12.90 -5.09
N LEU A 217 3.31 -12.80 -6.26
CA LEU A 217 1.93 -12.31 -6.41
C LEU A 217 0.90 -13.39 -6.05
N ALA A 218 0.89 -13.77 -4.78
CA ALA A 218 -0.11 -14.64 -4.16
C ALA A 218 -0.65 -13.97 -2.90
N PHE A 219 -1.93 -14.19 -2.63
CA PHE A 219 -2.65 -13.48 -1.58
C PHE A 219 -3.28 -14.44 -0.57
N GLN A 220 -3.55 -13.93 0.62
CA GLN A 220 -4.27 -14.64 1.67
C GLN A 220 -5.29 -13.74 2.35
N THR A 221 -6.38 -14.35 2.79
CA THR A 221 -7.37 -13.74 3.67
C THR A 221 -6.86 -13.70 5.11
N ARG A 222 -7.07 -12.57 5.79
CA ARG A 222 -6.76 -12.33 7.20
C ARG A 222 -8.03 -11.94 7.96
N ALA A 223 -8.23 -12.54 9.13
CA ALA A 223 -9.41 -12.35 9.99
C ALA A 223 -9.00 -11.94 11.40
#